data_AF-A0A1V5PI39-F1
#
_entry.id   AF-A0A1V5PI39-F1
#
_cell.length_a   1.000
_cell.length_b   1.000
_cell.length_c   1.000
_cell.angle_alpha   90.00
_cell.angle_beta   90.00
_cell.angle_gamma   90.00
#
_symmetry.space_group_name_H-M   'P 1'
#
loop_
_entity.id
_entity.type
_entity.pdbx_description
1 polymer ?
#
loop_
_entity_poly.entity_id
_entity_poly.type
_entity_poly.pdbx_seq_one_letter_code
_entity_poly.pdbx_strand_id
1 'polypeptide(L)'
;MMAFILKFMKTYKDVYELPLEESHGWIYDQKRNFVFQFMIDDEKTEQKILNVINGKENFKNLDLVFKHEQGQIVDKSGLPIILIRGWGNLTGTGAMNLSVEEASNIQDTFADFIVERLNYRDVSEAII
;
A
#
# COMPACT_ATOMS: atom_id res chain seq x y z
N MET A 1 33.12 -16.83 17.84
CA MET A 1 31.97 -17.31 17.04
C MET A 1 30.83 -16.32 17.25
N MET A 2 30.63 -15.38 16.34
CA MET A 2 29.53 -14.41 16.42
C MET A 2 28.35 -14.99 15.67
N ALA A 3 27.26 -15.26 16.39
CA ALA A 3 26.00 -15.64 15.78
C ALA A 3 25.43 -14.38 15.07
N PHE A 4 25.44 -14.38 13.73
CA PHE A 4 24.63 -13.45 12.96
C PHE A 4 23.17 -13.84 13.17
N ILE A 5 22.50 -13.20 14.13
CA ILE A 5 21.04 -13.27 14.23
C ILE A 5 20.51 -12.43 13.07
N LEU A 6 19.97 -13.07 12.03
CA LEU A 6 19.12 -12.41 11.05
C LEU A 6 17.92 -11.82 11.80
N LYS A 7 17.95 -10.51 12.06
CA LYS A 7 16.76 -9.80 12.52
C LYS A 7 15.84 -9.66 11.32
N PHE A 8 14.81 -10.49 11.24
CA PHE A 8 13.76 -10.32 10.24
C PHE A 8 13.07 -8.98 10.51
N MET A 9 13.15 -8.07 9.53
CA MET A 9 12.49 -6.78 9.60
C MET A 9 10.98 -6.98 9.47
N LYS A 10 10.20 -6.22 10.25
CA LYS A 10 8.74 -6.21 10.15
C LYS A 10 8.30 -5.71 8.78
N THR A 11 7.26 -6.32 8.25
CA THR A 11 6.61 -5.94 6.99
C THR A 11 5.22 -5.39 7.27
N TYR A 12 4.55 -4.87 6.24
CA TYR A 12 3.15 -4.44 6.37
C TYR A 12 2.22 -5.52 6.92
N LYS A 13 2.48 -6.81 6.64
CA LYS A 13 1.66 -7.94 7.13
C LYS A 13 1.70 -8.11 8.64
N ASP A 14 2.74 -7.57 9.29
CA ASP A 14 2.88 -7.61 10.74
C ASP A 14 2.10 -6.49 11.44
N VAL A 15 1.59 -5.51 10.68
CA VAL A 15 1.02 -4.26 11.21
C VAL A 15 -0.40 -4.02 10.72
N TYR A 16 -0.62 -4.10 9.40
CA TYR A 16 -1.87 -3.69 8.77
C TYR A 16 -2.79 -4.87 8.46
N GLU A 17 -4.09 -4.63 8.62
CA GLU A 17 -5.15 -5.63 8.39
C GLU A 17 -6.09 -5.25 7.25
N LEU A 18 -6.22 -6.17 6.28
CA LEU A 18 -7.16 -6.06 5.17
C LEU A 18 -8.57 -6.55 5.59
N PRO A 19 -9.65 -6.10 4.92
CA PRO A 19 -9.67 -5.11 3.85
C PRO A 19 -9.41 -3.68 4.36
N LEU A 20 -8.96 -2.81 3.47
CA LEU A 20 -8.86 -1.38 3.74
C LEU A 20 -10.22 -0.71 3.51
N GLU A 21 -10.46 0.35 4.27
CA GLU A 21 -11.70 1.11 4.27
C GLU A 21 -11.43 2.59 4.08
N GLU A 22 -12.28 3.24 3.30
CA GLU A 22 -12.29 4.69 3.14
C GLU A 22 -13.08 5.33 4.28
N SER A 23 -12.58 6.46 4.78
CA SER A 23 -13.32 7.33 5.68
C SER A 23 -12.86 8.78 5.52
N HIS A 24 -13.71 9.63 4.95
CA HIS A 24 -13.49 11.06 4.75
C HIS A 24 -12.20 11.39 3.96
N GLY A 25 -11.93 10.66 2.88
CA GLY A 25 -10.77 10.82 1.99
C GLY A 25 -9.50 10.14 2.50
N TRP A 26 -9.54 9.47 3.65
CA TRP A 26 -8.41 8.76 4.23
C TRP A 26 -8.66 7.27 4.25
N ILE A 27 -7.62 6.48 3.98
CA ILE A 27 -7.72 5.03 3.93
C ILE A 27 -7.13 4.42 5.19
N TYR A 28 -7.92 3.56 5.80
CA TYR A 28 -7.62 2.89 7.05
C TYR A 28 -7.59 1.37 6.87
N ASP A 29 -6.83 0.71 7.73
CA ASP A 29 -6.94 -0.72 7.93
C ASP A 29 -8.05 -1.07 8.95
N GLN A 30 -8.29 -2.36 9.18
CA GLN A 30 -9.32 -2.82 10.12
C GLN A 30 -9.06 -2.43 11.59
N LYS A 31 -7.81 -2.10 11.92
CA LYS A 31 -7.39 -1.60 13.24
C LYS A 31 -7.44 -0.07 13.35
N ARG A 32 -7.99 0.62 12.35
CA ARG A 32 -8.06 2.09 12.25
C ARG A 32 -6.69 2.76 12.18
N ASN A 33 -5.66 2.05 11.72
CA ASN A 33 -4.39 2.65 11.33
C ASN A 33 -4.61 3.42 10.02
N PHE A 34 -4.19 4.68 9.97
CA PHE A 34 -4.19 5.45 8.73
C PHE A 34 -3.02 4.99 7.85
N VAL A 35 -3.32 4.35 6.73
CA VAL A 35 -2.32 3.62 5.92
C VAL A 35 -1.92 4.34 4.64
N PHE A 36 -2.85 5.05 4.00
CA PHE A 36 -2.55 5.91 2.86
C PHE A 36 -3.68 6.91 2.60
N GLN A 37 -3.43 7.88 1.72
CA GLN A 37 -4.47 8.73 1.14
C GLN A 37 -4.34 8.76 -0.39
N PHE A 38 -5.44 9.00 -1.07
CA PHE A 38 -5.41 9.31 -2.50
C PHE A 38 -4.86 10.72 -2.74
N MET A 39 -4.19 10.88 -3.88
CA MET A 39 -3.63 12.14 -4.37
C MET A 39 -4.38 12.68 -5.59
N ILE A 40 -5.32 11.88 -6.11
CA ILE A 40 -6.31 12.28 -7.11
C ILE A 40 -7.59 12.73 -6.40
N ASP A 41 -8.49 13.34 -7.16
CA ASP A 41 -9.83 13.77 -6.72
C ASP A 41 -10.85 13.22 -7.72
N ASP A 42 -11.04 11.90 -7.68
CA ASP A 42 -12.00 11.18 -8.52
C ASP A 42 -12.50 9.94 -7.77
N GLU A 43 -13.57 10.13 -6.99
CA GLU A 43 -14.17 9.12 -6.11
C GLU A 43 -14.42 7.77 -6.81
N LYS A 44 -14.79 7.78 -8.10
CA LYS A 44 -15.04 6.54 -8.85
C LYS A 44 -13.75 5.77 -9.09
N THR A 45 -12.69 6.47 -9.47
CA THR A 45 -11.37 5.87 -9.69
C THR A 45 -10.75 5.44 -8.37
N GLU A 46 -10.88 6.24 -7.31
CA GLU A 46 -10.43 5.90 -5.96
C GLU A 46 -11.09 4.63 -5.44
N GLN A 47 -12.42 4.53 -5.52
CA GLN A 47 -13.15 3.34 -5.08
C GLN A 47 -12.75 2.10 -5.87
N LYS A 48 -12.51 2.24 -7.19
CA LYS A 48 -12.03 1.15 -8.04
C LYS A 48 -10.64 0.71 -7.64
N ILE A 49 -9.72 1.64 -7.40
CA ILE A 49 -8.36 1.34 -6.91
C ILE A 49 -8.45 0.61 -5.57
N LEU A 50 -9.27 1.10 -4.63
CA LEU A 50 -9.46 0.47 -3.32
C LEU A 50 -10.01 -0.97 -3.43
N ASN A 51 -10.96 -1.20 -4.34
CA ASN A 51 -11.47 -2.55 -4.61
C ASN A 51 -10.38 -3.48 -5.15
N VAL A 52 -9.51 -2.99 -6.04
CA VAL A 52 -8.37 -3.77 -6.56
C VAL A 52 -7.37 -4.11 -5.46
N ILE A 53 -7.01 -3.15 -4.60
CA ILE A 53 -6.12 -3.38 -3.44
C ILE A 53 -6.71 -4.45 -2.51
N ASN A 54 -8.02 -4.38 -2.28
CA ASN A 54 -8.76 -5.34 -1.46
C ASN A 54 -9.03 -6.69 -2.16
N GLY A 55 -8.60 -6.87 -3.40
CA GLY A 55 -8.79 -8.10 -4.17
C GLY A 55 -10.25 -8.39 -4.53
N LYS A 56 -11.12 -7.37 -4.56
CA LYS A 56 -12.53 -7.50 -4.97
C LYS A 56 -12.68 -7.51 -6.49
N GLU A 57 -11.77 -6.88 -7.20
CA GLU A 57 -11.71 -6.85 -8.66
C GLU A 57 -10.27 -6.70 -9.15
N ASN A 58 -10.03 -6.84 -10.45
CA ASN A 58 -8.72 -6.60 -11.08
C ASN A 58 -8.88 -5.54 -12.17
N PHE A 59 -7.82 -4.76 -12.41
CA PHE A 59 -7.79 -3.92 -13.61
C PHE A 59 -7.67 -4.80 -14.87
N LYS A 60 -8.45 -4.47 -15.89
CA LYS A 60 -8.39 -5.13 -17.20
C LYS A 60 -7.47 -4.42 -18.20
N ASN A 61 -7.20 -3.13 -17.97
CA ASN A 61 -6.39 -2.33 -18.87
C ASN A 61 -4.89 -2.62 -18.66
N LEU A 62 -4.23 -3.17 -19.68
CA LEU A 62 -2.80 -3.48 -19.66
C LEU A 62 -1.90 -2.23 -19.69
N ASP A 63 -2.41 -1.11 -20.19
CA ASP A 63 -1.67 0.15 -20.25
C ASP A 63 -1.63 0.92 -18.92
N LEU A 64 -2.39 0.47 -17.93
CA LEU A 64 -2.33 0.99 -16.56
C LEU A 64 -1.17 0.30 -15.84
N VAL A 65 -0.08 1.03 -15.61
CA VAL A 65 1.09 0.56 -14.89
C VAL A 65 1.39 1.53 -13.76
N PHE A 66 1.58 0.99 -12.57
CA PHE A 66 1.89 1.75 -11.37
C PHE A 66 3.28 1.40 -10.84
N LYS A 67 3.92 2.36 -10.17
CA LYS A 67 5.24 2.20 -9.54
C LYS A 67 5.25 2.83 -8.16
N HIS A 68 6.10 2.30 -7.29
CA HIS A 68 6.41 2.92 -6.00
C HIS A 68 7.62 3.84 -6.16
N GLU A 69 7.46 5.13 -5.88
CA GLU A 69 8.52 6.14 -5.91
C GLU A 69 8.38 7.08 -4.71
N GLN A 70 9.43 7.17 -3.88
CA GLN A 70 9.51 8.13 -2.77
C GLN A 70 8.29 8.13 -1.82
N GLY A 71 7.79 6.95 -1.45
CA GLY A 71 6.61 6.81 -0.58
C GLY A 71 5.28 7.11 -1.27
N GLN A 72 5.28 7.23 -2.61
CA GLN A 72 4.09 7.43 -3.43
C GLN A 72 3.92 6.28 -4.41
N ILE A 73 2.67 6.04 -4.80
CA ILE A 73 2.36 5.20 -5.95
C ILE A 73 1.98 6.12 -7.09
N VAL A 74 2.75 6.06 -8.16
CA VAL A 74 2.61 6.89 -9.35
C VAL A 74 2.15 6.06 -10.53
N ASP A 75 1.45 6.68 -11.48
CA ASP A 75 1.16 6.05 -12.76
C ASP A 75 2.38 6.07 -13.70
N LYS A 76 2.23 5.50 -14.90
CA LYS A 76 3.30 5.45 -15.90
C LYS A 76 3.82 6.82 -16.37
N SER A 77 3.04 7.88 -16.19
CA SER A 77 3.42 9.25 -16.52
C SER A 77 4.14 9.96 -15.36
N GLY A 78 4.17 9.34 -14.18
CA GLY A 78 4.69 9.93 -12.95
C GLY A 78 3.64 10.73 -12.17
N LEU A 79 2.36 10.65 -12.53
CA LEU A 79 1.28 11.29 -11.78
C LEU A 79 1.09 10.58 -10.43
N PRO A 80 1.18 11.29 -9.28
CA PRO A 80 0.91 10.69 -7.98
C PRO A 80 -0.54 10.29 -7.82
N ILE A 81 -0.78 9.03 -7.43
CA ILE A 81 -2.11 8.45 -7.24
C ILE A 81 -2.37 8.17 -5.76
N ILE A 82 -1.40 7.60 -5.05
CA ILE A 82 -1.47 7.29 -3.62
C ILE A 82 -0.23 7.85 -2.94
N LEU A 83 -0.40 8.40 -1.73
CA LEU A 83 0.68 8.72 -0.82
C LEU A 83 0.60 7.77 0.38
N ILE A 84 1.65 6.99 0.59
CA ILE A 84 1.78 6.07 1.72
C ILE A 84 1.87 6.87 3.02
N ARG A 85 1.13 6.44 4.03
CA ARG A 85 1.02 7.07 5.34
C ARG A 85 1.30 6.04 6.43
N GLY A 86 1.28 6.50 7.68
CA GLY A 86 1.43 5.64 8.85
C GLY A 86 2.59 6.01 9.76
N TRP A 87 3.50 6.89 9.35
CA TRP A 87 4.65 7.35 10.16
C TRP A 87 4.28 7.65 11.61
N GLY A 88 3.22 8.44 11.87
CA GLY A 88 2.81 8.77 13.25
C GLY A 88 2.47 7.55 14.12
N ASN A 89 1.80 6.55 13.54
CA ASN A 89 1.47 5.30 14.24
C ASN A 89 2.71 4.41 14.42
N LEU A 90 3.60 4.39 13.42
CA LEU A 90 4.78 3.52 13.42
C LEU A 90 5.87 4.04 14.36
N THR A 91 6.18 5.34 14.34
CA THR A 91 7.34 5.91 15.05
C THR A 91 6.97 6.72 16.29
N GLY A 92 5.69 7.02 16.52
CA GLY A 92 5.26 7.79 17.69
C GLY A 92 5.60 7.08 19.00
N THR A 93 6.14 7.83 19.98
CA THR A 93 6.51 7.29 21.31
C THR A 93 5.30 6.73 22.07
N GLY A 94 4.11 7.27 21.83
CA GLY A 94 2.84 6.76 22.38
C GLY A 94 2.13 5.72 21.49
N ALA A 95 2.77 5.29 20.40
CA ALA A 95 2.25 4.32 19.45
C ALA A 95 3.19 3.10 19.40
N MET A 96 3.60 2.65 18.21
CA MET A 96 4.47 1.47 18.10
C MET A 96 5.94 1.75 18.44
N ASN A 97 6.35 3.03 18.44
CA ASN A 97 7.71 3.47 18.78
C ASN A 97 8.82 2.70 18.04
N LEU A 98 8.58 2.37 16.77
CA LEU A 98 9.54 1.68 15.92
C LEU A 98 10.67 2.61 15.50
N SER A 99 11.82 2.02 15.15
CA SER A 99 12.90 2.76 14.49
C SER A 99 12.45 3.27 13.12
N VAL A 100 13.12 4.31 12.62
CA VAL A 100 12.89 4.83 11.26
C VAL A 100 13.10 3.73 10.21
N GLU A 101 14.08 2.86 10.42
CA GLU A 101 14.40 1.74 9.53
C GLU A 101 13.25 0.71 9.47
N GLU A 102 12.72 0.31 10.62
CA GLU A 102 11.59 -0.62 10.69
C GLU A 102 10.32 0.00 10.10
N ALA A 103 10.05 1.28 10.43
CA ALA A 103 8.88 2.00 9.92
C ALA A 103 8.96 2.24 8.40
N SER A 104 10.16 2.47 7.85
CA SER A 104 10.37 2.55 6.40
C SER A 104 10.07 1.22 5.76
N ASN A 105 10.66 0.12 6.25
CA ASN A 105 10.46 -1.20 5.66
C ASN A 105 8.98 -1.65 5.68
N ILE A 106 8.24 -1.31 6.73
CA ILE A 106 6.79 -1.55 6.78
C ILE A 106 6.05 -0.78 5.68
N GLN A 107 6.37 0.50 5.48
CA GLN A 107 5.74 1.33 4.45
C GLN A 107 6.15 0.92 3.04
N ASP A 108 7.42 0.59 2.83
CA ASP A 108 7.95 0.15 1.54
C ASP A 108 7.32 -1.17 1.12
N THR A 109 7.28 -2.16 2.02
CA THR A 109 6.62 -3.44 1.73
C THR A 109 5.10 -3.31 1.54
N PHE A 110 4.47 -2.30 2.15
CA PHE A 110 3.06 -2.01 1.90
C PHE A 110 2.84 -1.40 0.52
N ALA A 111 3.71 -0.47 0.11
CA ALA A 111 3.68 0.11 -1.22
C ALA A 111 3.89 -0.95 -2.30
N ASP A 112 4.85 -1.86 -2.09
CA ASP A 112 5.11 -2.98 -3.00
C ASP A 112 3.89 -3.89 -3.15
N PHE A 113 3.21 -4.21 -2.04
CA PHE A 113 1.95 -4.96 -2.07
C PHE A 113 0.87 -4.25 -2.89
N ILE A 114 0.70 -2.94 -2.73
CA ILE A 114 -0.29 -2.20 -3.50
C ILE A 114 0.09 -2.21 -4.98
N VAL A 115 1.36 -1.95 -5.34
CA VAL A 115 1.83 -2.00 -6.72
C VAL A 115 1.59 -3.38 -7.34
N GLU A 116 1.87 -4.45 -6.61
CA GLU A 116 1.59 -5.83 -7.05
C GLU A 116 0.10 -6.01 -7.36
N ARG A 117 -0.79 -5.58 -6.45
CA ARG A 117 -2.24 -5.65 -6.65
C ARG A 117 -2.71 -4.85 -7.85
N LEU A 118 -2.25 -3.61 -7.99
CA LEU A 118 -2.68 -2.72 -9.08
C LEU A 118 -2.15 -3.17 -10.45
N ASN A 119 -1.01 -3.85 -10.49
CA ASN A 119 -0.43 -4.38 -11.73
C ASN A 119 -0.81 -5.84 -12.01
N TYR A 120 -1.46 -6.54 -11.08
CA TYR A 120 -1.95 -7.89 -11.31
C TYR A 120 -3.00 -7.94 -12.42
N ARG A 121 -2.85 -8.89 -13.34
CA ARG A 121 -3.78 -9.15 -14.44
C ARG A 121 -4.17 -10.62 -14.40
N ASP A 122 -5.46 -10.89 -14.38
CA ASP A 122 -5.93 -12.24 -14.53
C ASP A 122 -5.87 -12.64 -16.01
N VAL A 123 -4.80 -13.35 -16.37
CA VAL A 123 -4.58 -13.82 -17.75
C VAL A 123 -5.49 -14.99 -18.13
N SER A 124 -6.25 -15.55 -17.19
CA SER A 124 -7.21 -16.63 -17.49
C SER A 124 -8.40 -16.14 -18.34
N GLU A 125 -8.67 -14.83 -18.37
CA GLU A 125 -9.67 -14.22 -19.27
C GLU A 125 -9.11 -13.85 -20.66
N ALA A 126 -7.78 -13.94 -20.87
CA ALA A 126 -7.13 -13.56 -22.13
C ALA A 126 -7.06 -14.69 -23.17
N ILE A 127 -7.54 -15.89 -22.83
CA ILE A 127 -7.64 -17.04 -23.72
C ILE A 127 -9.12 -17.30 -24.01
N ILE A 128 -9.72 -16.51 -24.91
CA ILE A 128 -10.98 -16.84 -25.60
C ILE A 128 -10.83 -16.45 -27.07
#